data_AF-A0A0R3FF87-F1
#
_entry.id   AF-A0A0R3FF87-F1
#
_cell.length_a   1.000
_cell.length_b   1.000
_cell.length_c   1.000
_cell.angle_alpha   90.00
_cell.angle_beta   90.00
_cell.angle_gamma   90.00
#
_symmetry.space_group_name_H-M   'P 1'
#
loop_
_entity.id
_entity.type
_entity.pdbx_description
1 polymer ?
#
loop_
_entity_poly.entity_id
_entity_poly.type
_entity_poly.pdbx_seq_one_letter_code
_entity_poly.pdbx_strand_id
1 'polypeptide(L)'
;MIVNGQFVGYGEGDQGPEVERVRYYLTEKFRWARDMGMTHGDYFDELTERVLIQFQKNVGLPAVGIANYATRMRLYGLKPLPWQRITVYTFAGTWSAADWGFQADVARGLDPGFFTWVPIDYPASFGPIPGGLVTGITSLSYQESVEVAVRAGIKRIAATPGKFMLGGYSQGAEAASLLLREVIHGGSLSHRFADLTGGYTFGNPSREENHTWPGDTLPGRGISPRRIEGTPSTWHDYAHAGDMYTAVPKGDAGDDITAVYDVLTRLQIHDPFQMATDMVAALTGKGGLVEQITELLGNPLNLIDAARAAGIAIRFAASGARDHGTYGIDDVMDGSGRSSVRHAIDSMNAYGRKALAA
;
A
#
# COMPACT_ATOMS: atom_id res chain seq x y z
N MET A 1 31.00 -19.83 0.81
CA MET A 1 30.45 -20.86 1.72
C MET A 1 29.13 -21.46 1.22
N ILE A 2 29.01 -22.79 1.30
CA ILE A 2 27.79 -23.55 1.03
C ILE A 2 27.26 -24.09 2.36
N VAL A 3 26.00 -23.82 2.69
CA VAL A 3 25.30 -24.38 3.86
C VAL A 3 24.11 -25.17 3.34
N ASN A 4 24.01 -26.45 3.72
CA ASN A 4 22.93 -27.35 3.26
C ASN A 4 22.75 -27.39 1.73
N GLY A 5 23.85 -27.32 0.97
CA GLY A 5 23.83 -27.36 -0.50
C GLY A 5 23.45 -26.03 -1.17
N GLN A 6 23.20 -24.96 -0.42
CA GLN A 6 22.93 -23.63 -0.95
C GLN A 6 24.09 -22.67 -0.70
N PHE A 7 24.42 -21.87 -1.71
CA PHE A 7 25.38 -20.78 -1.56
C PHE A 7 24.76 -19.64 -0.76
N VAL A 8 25.29 -19.37 0.44
CA VAL A 8 24.74 -18.37 1.37
C VAL A 8 25.55 -17.07 1.42
N GLY A 9 26.73 -17.05 0.79
CA GLY A 9 27.65 -15.91 0.77
C GLY A 9 29.09 -16.32 1.03
N TYR A 10 29.94 -15.32 1.28
CA TYR A 10 31.35 -15.51 1.65
C TYR A 10 31.55 -15.34 3.15
N GLY A 11 32.23 -16.26 3.82
CA GLY A 11 32.53 -16.22 5.25
C GLY A 11 33.93 -16.73 5.54
N GLU A 12 34.25 -16.95 6.82
CA GLU A 12 35.58 -17.38 7.25
C GLU A 12 36.07 -18.63 6.48
N GLY A 13 37.31 -18.58 6.01
CA GLY A 13 37.95 -19.64 5.23
C GLY A 13 37.69 -19.57 3.72
N ASP A 14 36.75 -18.75 3.24
CA ASP A 14 36.58 -18.54 1.80
C ASP A 14 37.75 -17.70 1.22
N GLN A 15 38.17 -18.01 -0.01
CA GLN A 15 39.20 -17.26 -0.75
C GLN A 15 38.73 -16.96 -2.18
N GLY A 16 39.12 -15.80 -2.71
CA GLY A 16 39.01 -15.48 -4.13
C GLY A 16 38.55 -14.05 -4.45
N PRO A 17 38.25 -13.75 -5.73
CA PRO A 17 38.04 -12.38 -6.21
C PRO A 17 36.89 -11.62 -5.52
N GLU A 18 35.86 -12.33 -5.07
CA GLU A 18 34.75 -11.70 -4.34
C GLU A 18 35.11 -11.41 -2.89
N VAL A 19 35.92 -12.24 -2.24
CA VAL A 19 36.46 -11.96 -0.90
C VAL A 19 37.40 -10.76 -0.97
N GLU A 20 38.26 -10.70 -1.99
CA GLU A 20 39.11 -9.55 -2.27
C GLU A 20 38.30 -8.26 -2.38
N ARG A 21 37.17 -8.31 -3.08
CA ARG A 21 36.24 -7.19 -3.22
C ARG A 21 35.59 -6.78 -1.90
N VAL A 22 35.16 -7.73 -1.05
CA VAL A 22 34.66 -7.46 0.31
C VAL A 22 35.72 -6.72 1.12
N ARG A 23 36.93 -7.26 1.17
CA ARG A 23 38.04 -6.69 1.94
C ARG A 23 38.44 -5.31 1.41
N TYR A 24 38.49 -5.13 0.09
CA TYR A 24 38.72 -3.85 -0.56
C TYR A 24 37.71 -2.80 -0.10
N TYR A 25 36.39 -3.05 -0.25
CA TYR A 25 35.39 -2.06 0.10
C TYR A 25 35.32 -1.75 1.60
N LEU A 26 35.51 -2.75 2.47
CA LEU A 26 35.60 -2.52 3.91
C LEU A 26 36.78 -1.60 4.23
N THR A 27 37.94 -1.91 3.66
CA THR A 27 39.18 -1.16 3.89
C THR A 27 39.08 0.25 3.32
N GLU A 28 38.56 0.43 2.10
CA GLU A 28 38.53 1.75 1.44
C GLU A 28 37.49 2.69 2.04
N LYS A 29 36.27 2.20 2.28
CA LYS A 29 35.15 3.04 2.70
C LYS A 29 35.17 3.40 4.18
N PHE A 30 35.81 2.59 5.02
CA PHE A 30 35.68 2.72 6.48
C PHE A 30 37.02 2.87 7.17
N ARG A 31 37.30 4.07 7.67
CA ARG A 31 38.50 4.34 8.49
C ARG A 31 38.59 3.39 9.69
N TRP A 32 37.48 3.16 10.39
CA TRP A 32 37.44 2.28 11.56
C TRP A 32 37.83 0.83 11.22
N ALA A 33 37.56 0.35 10.00
CA ALA A 33 38.00 -0.98 9.58
C ALA A 33 39.53 -1.03 9.47
N ARG A 34 40.16 0.01 8.89
CA ARG A 34 41.62 0.15 8.84
C ARG A 34 42.24 0.28 10.23
N ASP A 35 41.60 1.03 11.12
CA ASP A 35 42.06 1.19 12.51
C ASP A 35 42.00 -0.15 13.29
N MET A 36 41.12 -1.06 12.91
CA MET A 36 41.08 -2.45 13.41
C MET A 36 42.16 -3.36 12.79
N GLY A 37 43.00 -2.84 11.90
CA GLY A 37 44.07 -3.59 11.21
C GLY A 37 43.63 -4.26 9.91
N MET A 38 42.44 -3.95 9.39
CA MET A 38 41.95 -4.52 8.13
C MET A 38 42.83 -4.06 6.96
N THR A 39 43.25 -5.02 6.14
CA THR A 39 44.04 -4.81 4.93
C THR A 39 43.36 -5.44 3.70
N HIS A 40 43.82 -5.04 2.51
CA HIS A 40 43.46 -5.73 1.27
C HIS A 40 43.98 -7.18 1.30
N GLY A 41 43.32 -8.06 0.57
CA GLY A 41 43.66 -9.48 0.49
C GLY A 41 42.45 -10.29 0.02
N ASP A 42 42.69 -11.49 -0.46
CA ASP A 42 41.67 -12.36 -1.06
C ASP A 42 41.18 -13.48 -0.13
N TYR A 43 41.66 -13.52 1.12
CA TYR A 43 41.30 -14.51 2.13
C TYR A 43 40.40 -13.92 3.23
N PHE A 44 39.32 -14.62 3.56
CA PHE A 44 38.34 -14.21 4.56
C PHE A 44 38.75 -14.81 5.91
N ASP A 45 39.49 -14.04 6.71
CA ASP A 45 39.96 -14.42 8.05
C ASP A 45 39.00 -13.98 9.18
N GLU A 46 39.30 -14.38 10.42
CA GLU A 46 38.57 -13.96 11.63
C GLU A 46 38.50 -12.42 11.77
N LEU A 47 39.51 -11.69 11.29
CA LEU A 47 39.47 -10.23 11.30
C LEU A 47 38.43 -9.69 10.31
N THR A 48 38.39 -10.24 9.10
CA THR A 48 37.39 -9.92 8.07
C THR A 48 35.98 -10.17 8.61
N GLU A 49 35.76 -11.30 9.27
CA GLU A 49 34.46 -11.62 9.87
C GLU A 49 34.06 -10.59 10.93
N ARG A 50 34.93 -10.29 11.89
CA ARG A 50 34.65 -9.30 12.95
C ARG A 50 34.37 -7.91 12.38
N VAL A 51 35.17 -7.47 11.41
CA VAL A 51 34.97 -6.19 10.72
C VAL A 51 33.64 -6.19 9.97
N LEU A 52 33.29 -7.30 9.30
CA LEU A 52 32.03 -7.42 8.58
C LEU A 52 30.80 -7.44 9.52
N ILE A 53 30.89 -8.12 10.66
CA ILE A 53 29.88 -8.09 11.74
C ILE A 53 29.66 -6.65 12.21
N GLN A 54 30.75 -5.91 12.47
CA GLN A 54 30.64 -4.51 12.88
C GLN A 54 30.00 -3.65 11.79
N PHE A 55 30.40 -3.85 10.52
CA PHE A 55 29.75 -3.20 9.39
C PHE A 55 28.25 -3.50 9.37
N GLN A 56 27.84 -4.77 9.42
CA GLN A 56 26.44 -5.21 9.41
C GLN A 56 25.63 -4.54 10.54
N LYS A 57 26.15 -4.50 11.77
CA LYS A 57 25.54 -3.76 12.88
C LYS A 57 25.35 -2.28 12.56
N ASN A 58 26.39 -1.63 12.05
CA ASN A 58 26.37 -0.20 11.72
C ASN A 58 25.35 0.14 10.63
N VAL A 59 25.03 -0.79 9.74
CA VAL A 59 24.07 -0.58 8.63
C VAL A 59 22.70 -1.23 8.86
N GLY A 60 22.46 -1.81 10.03
CA GLY A 60 21.18 -2.44 10.40
C GLY A 60 20.90 -3.77 9.68
N LEU A 61 21.94 -4.48 9.24
CA LEU A 61 21.83 -5.83 8.69
C LEU A 61 22.04 -6.89 9.79
N PRO A 62 21.53 -8.13 9.62
CA PRO A 62 21.88 -9.25 10.50
C PRO A 62 23.40 -9.41 10.60
N ALA A 63 23.93 -9.36 11.82
CA ALA A 63 25.36 -9.33 12.11
C ALA A 63 25.94 -10.74 12.20
N VAL A 64 25.84 -11.49 11.09
CA VAL A 64 26.17 -12.91 10.99
C VAL A 64 27.57 -13.19 10.47
N GLY A 65 28.35 -12.17 10.10
CA GLY A 65 29.73 -12.35 9.61
C GLY A 65 29.84 -12.90 8.19
N ILE A 66 28.72 -13.15 7.52
CA ILE A 66 28.66 -13.66 6.15
C ILE A 66 28.40 -12.51 5.18
N ALA A 67 29.26 -12.34 4.18
CA ALA A 67 29.08 -11.43 3.04
C ALA A 67 28.09 -12.00 2.02
N ASN A 68 26.84 -12.16 2.46
CA ASN A 68 25.71 -12.53 1.61
C ASN A 68 25.35 -11.40 0.63
N TYR A 69 24.34 -11.63 -0.22
CA TYR A 69 23.94 -10.64 -1.23
C TYR A 69 23.58 -9.28 -0.60
N ALA A 70 22.81 -9.24 0.49
CA ALA A 70 22.54 -8.01 1.27
C ALA A 70 23.79 -7.22 1.61
N THR A 71 24.74 -7.94 2.21
CA THR A 71 25.91 -7.35 2.81
C THR A 71 26.78 -6.78 1.72
N ARG A 72 26.98 -7.51 0.62
CA ARG A 72 27.70 -7.04 -0.56
C ARG A 72 26.99 -5.85 -1.22
N MET A 73 25.68 -5.89 -1.39
CA MET A 73 24.89 -4.77 -1.93
C MET A 73 25.12 -3.49 -1.12
N ARG A 74 24.99 -3.59 0.21
CA ARG A 74 25.14 -2.46 1.12
C ARG A 74 26.60 -1.97 1.23
N LEU A 75 27.55 -2.89 1.22
CA LEU A 75 28.99 -2.63 1.34
C LEU A 75 29.54 -1.98 0.07
N TYR A 76 29.21 -2.54 -1.09
CA TYR A 76 29.70 -2.06 -2.38
C TYR A 76 28.94 -0.80 -2.81
N GLY A 77 27.73 -0.60 -2.30
CA GLY A 77 26.81 0.41 -2.83
C GLY A 77 26.28 0.01 -4.20
N LEU A 78 26.21 -1.30 -4.48
CA LEU A 78 25.57 -1.79 -5.69
C LEU A 78 24.07 -1.51 -5.61
N LYS A 79 23.50 -1.08 -6.73
CA LYS A 79 22.06 -1.00 -6.93
C LYS A 79 21.61 -2.29 -7.63
N PRO A 80 20.43 -2.85 -7.28
CA PRO A 80 19.90 -4.00 -7.97
C PRO A 80 19.90 -3.75 -9.48
N LEU A 81 20.22 -4.77 -10.26
CA LEU A 81 20.00 -4.69 -11.70
C LEU A 81 18.51 -4.44 -11.94
N PRO A 82 18.10 -3.77 -13.04
CA PRO A 82 16.71 -3.38 -13.23
C PRO A 82 15.68 -4.51 -13.01
N TRP A 83 16.01 -5.75 -13.38
CA TRP A 83 15.17 -6.94 -13.19
C TRP A 83 15.20 -7.54 -11.76
N GLN A 84 16.09 -7.06 -10.90
CA GLN A 84 16.17 -7.41 -9.47
C GLN A 84 15.49 -6.36 -8.58
N ARG A 85 14.99 -5.26 -9.15
CA ARG A 85 14.29 -4.22 -8.40
C ARG A 85 12.91 -4.72 -7.95
N ILE A 86 12.43 -4.16 -6.85
CA ILE A 86 11.07 -4.40 -6.36
C ILE A 86 10.12 -3.56 -7.21
N THR A 87 9.10 -4.19 -7.79
CA THR A 87 8.07 -3.45 -8.54
C THR A 87 7.02 -2.91 -7.58
N VAL A 88 6.70 -1.62 -7.66
CA VAL A 88 5.68 -0.98 -6.81
C VAL A 88 4.50 -0.63 -7.68
N TYR A 89 3.38 -1.33 -7.45
CA TYR A 89 2.12 -1.09 -8.15
C TYR A 89 1.26 -0.13 -7.34
N THR A 90 0.88 1.00 -7.95
CA THR A 90 0.06 2.00 -7.25
C THR A 90 -1.30 2.20 -7.89
N PHE A 91 -2.30 2.45 -7.06
CA PHE A 91 -3.70 2.64 -7.46
C PHE A 91 -4.18 4.00 -6.97
N ALA A 92 -4.60 4.86 -7.90
CA ALA A 92 -4.97 6.24 -7.60
C ALA A 92 -6.29 6.38 -6.84
N GLY A 93 -6.51 7.55 -6.22
CA GLY A 93 -7.81 7.88 -5.64
C GLY A 93 -8.87 8.13 -6.71
N THR A 94 -10.14 8.17 -6.30
CA THR A 94 -11.26 8.51 -7.18
C THR A 94 -10.95 9.79 -7.96
N TRP A 95 -11.25 9.77 -9.25
CA TRP A 95 -11.12 10.86 -10.21
C TRP A 95 -9.69 11.32 -10.51
N SER A 96 -8.69 10.64 -9.96
CA SER A 96 -7.28 10.98 -10.13
C SER A 96 -6.65 10.20 -11.27
N ALA A 97 -5.71 10.83 -11.98
CA ALA A 97 -4.83 10.10 -12.89
C ALA A 97 -3.98 9.08 -12.12
N ALA A 98 -3.55 8.01 -12.79
CA ALA A 98 -2.83 6.90 -12.16
C ALA A 98 -1.53 7.33 -11.45
N ASP A 99 -0.93 8.44 -11.86
CA ASP A 99 0.30 9.01 -11.32
C ASP A 99 0.06 10.22 -10.39
N TRP A 100 -1.18 10.50 -9.96
CA TRP A 100 -1.53 11.64 -9.10
C TRP A 100 -2.03 11.19 -7.72
N GLY A 101 -1.58 11.86 -6.67
CA GLY A 101 -2.02 11.62 -5.28
C GLY A 101 -0.96 11.00 -4.38
N PHE A 102 -1.30 10.80 -3.10
CA PHE A 102 -0.35 10.38 -2.06
C PHE A 102 0.37 9.08 -2.38
N GLN A 103 -0.32 8.13 -3.02
CA GLN A 103 0.29 6.87 -3.43
C GLN A 103 1.39 7.07 -4.47
N ALA A 104 1.21 8.03 -5.39
CA ALA A 104 2.21 8.35 -6.39
C ALA A 104 3.37 9.16 -5.78
N ASP A 105 3.09 10.02 -4.80
CA ASP A 105 4.12 10.75 -4.06
C ASP A 105 5.04 9.83 -3.27
N VAL A 106 4.49 8.79 -2.63
CA VAL A 106 5.31 7.74 -2.01
C VAL A 106 6.18 7.06 -3.05
N ALA A 107 5.61 6.61 -4.17
CA ALA A 107 6.36 5.94 -5.22
C ALA A 107 7.50 6.79 -5.80
N ARG A 108 7.30 8.11 -5.96
CA ARG A 108 8.33 9.06 -6.37
C ARG A 108 9.41 9.27 -5.30
N GLY A 109 9.07 9.11 -4.03
CA GLY A 109 10.00 9.20 -2.90
C GLY A 109 10.82 7.92 -2.64
N LEU A 110 10.48 6.80 -3.27
CA LEU A 110 11.25 5.56 -3.16
C LEU A 110 12.59 5.66 -3.91
N ASP A 111 13.61 4.96 -3.43
CA ASP A 111 14.92 4.96 -4.08
C ASP A 111 14.84 4.27 -5.47
N PRO A 112 15.01 5.01 -6.58
CA PRO A 112 14.88 4.45 -7.93
C PRO A 112 15.97 3.43 -8.27
N GLY A 113 16.98 3.27 -7.41
CA GLY A 113 17.94 2.18 -7.47
C GLY A 113 17.34 0.83 -7.08
N PHE A 114 16.41 0.81 -6.12
CA PHE A 114 15.83 -0.41 -5.56
C PHE A 114 14.42 -0.70 -6.07
N PHE A 115 13.70 0.33 -6.52
CA PHE A 115 12.30 0.22 -6.90
C PHE A 115 12.06 0.58 -8.37
N THR A 116 11.09 -0.10 -8.97
CA THR A 116 10.50 0.23 -10.27
C THR A 116 9.03 0.56 -10.03
N TRP A 117 8.64 1.81 -10.25
CA TRP A 117 7.24 2.23 -10.08
C TRP A 117 6.42 1.92 -11.34
N VAL A 118 5.26 1.29 -11.14
CA VAL A 118 4.27 1.01 -12.18
C VAL A 118 2.89 1.49 -11.70
N PRO A 119 2.44 2.69 -12.10
CA PRO A 119 1.07 3.12 -11.80
C PRO A 119 0.07 2.25 -12.59
N ILE A 120 -0.97 1.76 -11.91
CA ILE A 120 -2.03 1.00 -12.54
C ILE A 120 -3.07 1.97 -13.10
N ASP A 121 -3.15 1.99 -14.42
CA ASP A 121 -4.16 2.76 -15.14
C ASP A 121 -5.52 2.06 -15.05
N TYR A 122 -6.51 2.80 -14.56
CA TYR A 122 -7.89 2.34 -14.41
C TYR A 122 -8.83 3.56 -14.34
N PRO A 123 -10.16 3.37 -14.47
CA PRO A 123 -11.08 4.50 -14.62
C PRO A 123 -11.15 5.48 -13.45
N ALA A 124 -10.78 5.07 -12.24
CA ALA A 124 -10.89 5.85 -11.02
C ALA A 124 -12.25 6.58 -10.90
N SER A 125 -13.36 5.86 -11.07
CA SER A 125 -14.67 6.50 -11.28
C SER A 125 -15.64 6.30 -10.12
N PHE A 126 -16.66 7.15 -10.04
CA PHE A 126 -17.80 7.02 -9.10
C PHE A 126 -19.11 7.14 -9.88
N GLY A 127 -19.23 6.37 -10.97
CA GLY A 127 -20.41 6.32 -11.81
C GLY A 127 -20.80 7.71 -12.35
N PRO A 128 -22.09 8.07 -12.30
CA PRO A 128 -22.59 9.32 -12.88
C PRO A 128 -22.17 10.58 -12.10
N ILE A 129 -21.52 10.43 -10.94
CA ILE A 129 -21.17 11.57 -10.09
C ILE A 129 -20.00 12.32 -10.74
N PRO A 130 -20.20 13.60 -11.14
CA PRO A 130 -19.14 14.40 -11.74
C PRO A 130 -18.11 14.80 -10.68
N GLY A 131 -16.82 14.77 -11.03
CA GLY A 131 -15.74 15.08 -10.09
C GLY A 131 -14.31 14.90 -10.60
N GLY A 132 -14.09 14.54 -11.88
CA GLY A 132 -12.76 14.17 -12.40
C GLY A 132 -12.49 14.48 -13.87
N LEU A 133 -11.28 14.12 -14.32
CA LEU A 133 -10.82 14.31 -15.71
C LEU A 133 -11.61 13.46 -16.73
N VAL A 134 -12.25 12.37 -16.29
CA VAL A 134 -13.09 11.50 -17.11
C VAL A 134 -14.39 11.21 -16.36
N THR A 135 -15.42 12.01 -16.61
CA THR A 135 -16.76 11.80 -16.02
C THR A 135 -17.86 11.91 -17.05
N GLY A 136 -18.80 10.99 -17.01
CA GLY A 136 -20.03 11.01 -17.79
C GLY A 136 -21.10 10.11 -17.16
N ILE A 137 -22.35 10.28 -17.59
CA ILE A 137 -23.50 9.46 -17.13
C ILE A 137 -23.28 7.95 -17.36
N THR A 138 -22.44 7.56 -18.32
CA THR A 138 -22.09 6.17 -18.64
C THR A 138 -20.79 5.69 -17.99
N SER A 139 -20.20 6.48 -17.07
CA SER A 139 -19.01 6.08 -16.34
C SER A 139 -19.30 4.86 -15.45
N LEU A 140 -18.30 4.00 -15.28
CA LEU A 140 -18.39 2.85 -14.39
C LEU A 140 -18.66 3.30 -12.95
N SER A 141 -19.46 2.52 -12.22
CA SER A 141 -19.61 2.68 -10.78
C SER A 141 -18.26 2.62 -10.07
N TYR A 142 -18.26 3.05 -8.80
CA TYR A 142 -17.11 2.86 -7.94
C TYR A 142 -16.68 1.39 -7.88
N GLN A 143 -17.63 0.48 -7.73
CA GLN A 143 -17.38 -0.95 -7.61
C GLN A 143 -16.74 -1.56 -8.87
N GLU A 144 -17.29 -1.30 -10.05
CA GLU A 144 -16.70 -1.79 -11.30
C GLU A 144 -15.35 -1.14 -11.58
N SER A 145 -15.18 0.13 -11.19
CA SER A 145 -13.89 0.82 -11.33
C SER A 145 -12.81 0.11 -10.49
N VAL A 146 -13.12 -0.24 -9.24
CA VAL A 146 -12.25 -1.06 -8.37
C VAL A 146 -11.99 -2.43 -9.00
N GLU A 147 -12.99 -3.11 -9.55
CA GLU A 147 -12.81 -4.42 -10.20
C GLU A 147 -11.90 -4.35 -11.44
N VAL A 148 -12.01 -3.29 -12.24
CA VAL A 148 -11.07 -3.04 -13.34
C VAL A 148 -9.65 -2.85 -12.81
N ALA A 149 -9.47 -2.10 -11.73
CA ALA A 149 -8.17 -1.89 -11.09
C ALA A 149 -7.55 -3.21 -10.60
N VAL A 150 -8.32 -4.03 -9.87
CA VAL A 150 -7.87 -5.33 -9.36
C VAL A 150 -7.47 -6.25 -10.51
N ARG A 151 -8.30 -6.37 -11.56
CA ARG A 151 -7.96 -7.18 -12.74
C ARG A 151 -6.69 -6.69 -13.45
N ALA A 152 -6.51 -5.38 -13.57
CA ALA A 152 -5.30 -4.79 -14.14
C ALA A 152 -4.07 -5.11 -13.28
N GLY A 153 -4.18 -5.03 -11.96
CA GLY A 153 -3.15 -5.40 -11.00
C GLY A 153 -2.76 -6.88 -11.09
N ILE A 154 -3.74 -7.79 -11.10
CA ILE A 154 -3.52 -9.24 -11.30
C ILE A 154 -2.74 -9.49 -12.58
N LYS A 155 -3.20 -8.91 -13.70
CA LYS A 155 -2.54 -9.07 -15.01
C LYS A 155 -1.09 -8.59 -14.97
N ARG A 156 -0.82 -7.44 -14.34
CA ARG A 156 0.54 -6.86 -14.27
C ARG A 156 1.48 -7.68 -13.40
N ILE A 157 1.02 -8.12 -12.23
CA ILE A 157 1.81 -8.95 -11.32
C ILE A 157 2.09 -10.31 -11.95
N ALA A 158 1.08 -10.97 -12.53
CA ALA A 158 1.24 -12.27 -13.19
C ALA A 158 2.25 -12.21 -14.35
N ALA A 159 2.31 -11.10 -15.08
CA ALA A 159 3.25 -10.91 -16.20
C ALA A 159 4.66 -10.47 -15.78
N THR A 160 4.87 -10.11 -14.51
CA THR A 160 6.13 -9.53 -14.01
C THR A 160 6.70 -10.40 -12.88
N PRO A 161 7.72 -11.23 -13.16
CA PRO A 161 8.44 -11.96 -12.13
C PRO A 161 9.15 -11.03 -11.14
N GLY A 162 9.37 -11.52 -9.92
CA GLY A 162 10.14 -10.82 -8.90
C GLY A 162 9.29 -10.24 -7.78
N LYS A 163 9.98 -9.57 -6.85
CA LYS A 163 9.39 -9.01 -5.64
C LYS A 163 8.56 -7.77 -5.95
N PHE A 164 7.49 -7.56 -5.20
CA PHE A 164 6.61 -6.41 -5.41
C PHE A 164 6.08 -5.80 -4.10
N MET A 165 5.55 -4.58 -4.23
CA MET A 165 4.77 -3.88 -3.22
C MET A 165 3.50 -3.31 -3.84
N LEU A 166 2.50 -3.05 -3.01
CA LEU A 166 1.24 -2.40 -3.40
C LEU A 166 1.09 -1.05 -2.69
N GLY A 167 0.58 -0.04 -3.38
CA GLY A 167 0.32 1.29 -2.84
C GLY A 167 -1.06 1.80 -3.27
N GLY A 168 -1.83 2.44 -2.38
CA GLY A 168 -3.14 2.96 -2.77
C GLY A 168 -3.60 4.17 -1.97
N TYR A 169 -4.51 4.95 -2.56
CA TYR A 169 -5.19 6.05 -1.87
C TYR A 169 -6.69 5.98 -2.12
N SER A 170 -7.53 6.13 -1.09
CA SER A 170 -8.99 6.20 -1.21
C SER A 170 -9.55 4.99 -1.99
N GLN A 171 -10.20 5.20 -3.14
CA GLN A 171 -10.62 4.09 -4.02
C GLN A 171 -9.50 3.15 -4.43
N GLY A 172 -8.32 3.69 -4.74
CA GLY A 172 -7.15 2.89 -5.04
C GLY A 172 -6.62 2.12 -3.83
N ALA A 173 -6.85 2.61 -2.61
CA ALA A 173 -6.54 1.85 -1.40
C ALA A 173 -7.46 0.63 -1.24
N GLU A 174 -8.76 0.76 -1.59
CA GLU A 174 -9.64 -0.41 -1.69
C GLU A 174 -9.16 -1.37 -2.79
N ALA A 175 -8.83 -0.90 -3.99
CA ALA A 175 -8.30 -1.75 -5.05
C ALA A 175 -7.01 -2.50 -4.65
N ALA A 176 -6.06 -1.81 -4.01
CA ALA A 176 -4.84 -2.41 -3.49
C ALA A 176 -5.14 -3.47 -2.40
N SER A 177 -6.11 -3.20 -1.53
CA SER A 177 -6.55 -4.12 -0.47
C SER A 177 -7.19 -5.39 -1.03
N LEU A 178 -8.05 -5.27 -2.04
CA LEU A 178 -8.65 -6.44 -2.69
C LEU A 178 -7.61 -7.25 -3.47
N LEU A 179 -6.63 -6.58 -4.07
CA LEU A 179 -5.50 -7.27 -4.69
C LEU A 179 -4.60 -7.95 -3.65
N LEU A 180 -4.42 -7.37 -2.46
CA LEU A 180 -3.75 -8.04 -1.35
C LEU A 180 -4.52 -9.31 -0.94
N ARG A 181 -5.86 -9.27 -0.89
CA ARG A 181 -6.69 -10.45 -0.60
C ARG A 181 -6.49 -11.58 -1.62
N GLU A 182 -6.29 -11.26 -2.89
CA GLU A 182 -5.91 -12.26 -3.92
C GLU A 182 -4.58 -12.96 -3.62
N VAL A 183 -3.68 -12.28 -2.90
CA VAL A 183 -2.36 -12.80 -2.51
C VAL A 183 -2.44 -13.59 -1.20
N ILE A 184 -3.22 -13.15 -0.21
CA ILE A 184 -3.18 -13.71 1.16
C ILE A 184 -4.32 -14.70 1.49
N HIS A 185 -5.41 -14.73 0.70
CA HIS A 185 -6.59 -15.60 0.96
C HIS A 185 -6.84 -16.65 -0.12
N GLY A 186 -5.77 -17.15 -0.75
CA GLY A 186 -5.90 -18.26 -1.71
C GLY A 186 -6.48 -17.86 -3.08
N GLY A 187 -6.43 -16.57 -3.43
CA GLY A 187 -6.83 -16.07 -4.74
C GLY A 187 -5.82 -16.40 -5.85
N SER A 188 -6.02 -15.75 -7.00
CA SER A 188 -5.24 -15.98 -8.24
C SER A 188 -3.75 -15.67 -8.09
N LEU A 189 -3.38 -14.83 -7.12
CA LEU A 189 -1.99 -14.44 -6.84
C LEU A 189 -1.42 -15.10 -5.58
N SER A 190 -2.10 -16.08 -4.98
CA SER A 190 -1.62 -16.77 -3.77
C SER A 190 -0.21 -17.34 -3.89
N HIS A 191 0.14 -17.86 -5.07
CA HIS A 191 1.48 -18.35 -5.40
C HIS A 191 2.58 -17.27 -5.35
N ARG A 192 2.20 -15.99 -5.31
CA ARG A 192 3.10 -14.82 -5.23
C ARG A 192 3.22 -14.27 -3.81
N PHE A 193 2.63 -14.90 -2.80
CA PHE A 193 2.72 -14.44 -1.41
C PHE A 193 4.15 -14.19 -0.94
N ALA A 194 5.10 -15.09 -1.28
CA ALA A 194 6.51 -14.94 -0.92
C ALA A 194 7.24 -13.76 -1.62
N ASP A 195 6.65 -13.23 -2.70
CA ASP A 195 7.18 -12.09 -3.44
C ASP A 195 6.64 -10.74 -2.94
N LEU A 196 5.59 -10.74 -2.12
CA LEU A 196 5.05 -9.52 -1.51
C LEU A 196 5.98 -9.04 -0.40
N THR A 197 6.57 -7.85 -0.58
CA THR A 197 7.58 -7.30 0.33
C THR A 197 7.06 -6.21 1.26
N GLY A 198 5.86 -5.70 0.98
CA GLY A 198 5.17 -4.69 1.79
C GLY A 198 4.08 -3.99 1.00
N GLY A 199 3.41 -3.06 1.66
CA GLY A 199 2.44 -2.19 1.02
C GLY A 199 2.02 -1.04 1.91
N TYR A 200 1.32 -0.08 1.33
CA TYR A 200 0.85 1.08 2.05
C TYR A 200 -0.44 1.63 1.44
N THR A 201 -1.28 2.19 2.29
CA THR A 201 -2.57 2.74 1.89
C THR A 201 -2.89 3.99 2.68
N PHE A 202 -3.53 4.95 2.03
CA PHE A 202 -4.05 6.17 2.65
C PHE A 202 -5.57 6.20 2.47
N GLY A 203 -6.32 6.51 3.53
CA GLY A 203 -7.76 6.64 3.39
C GLY A 203 -8.45 5.34 2.97
N ASN A 204 -7.97 4.18 3.44
CA ASN A 204 -8.39 2.85 2.98
C ASN A 204 -9.82 2.45 3.40
N PRO A 205 -10.79 2.37 2.46
CA PRO A 205 -12.14 1.88 2.74
C PRO A 205 -12.17 0.40 3.15
N SER A 206 -11.15 -0.38 2.78
CA SER A 206 -11.04 -1.81 3.09
C SER A 206 -10.07 -2.11 4.24
N ARG A 207 -9.72 -1.10 5.05
CA ARG A 207 -8.84 -1.26 6.22
C ARG A 207 -9.39 -2.34 7.16
N GLU A 208 -8.55 -3.29 7.54
CA GLU A 208 -8.87 -4.26 8.58
C GLU A 208 -9.16 -3.54 9.91
N GLU A 209 -10.02 -4.14 10.71
CA GLU A 209 -10.40 -3.58 11.99
C GLU A 209 -9.19 -3.35 12.91
N ASN A 210 -9.05 -2.12 13.40
CA ASN A 210 -7.96 -1.63 14.24
C ASN A 210 -6.56 -1.81 13.61
N HIS A 211 -6.45 -2.13 12.32
CA HIS A 211 -5.17 -2.23 11.63
C HIS A 211 -4.71 -0.85 11.14
N THR A 212 -3.43 -0.53 11.37
CA THR A 212 -2.78 0.73 11.01
C THR A 212 -1.31 0.43 10.66
N TRP A 213 -0.48 1.45 10.47
CA TRP A 213 0.97 1.26 10.46
C TRP A 213 1.50 0.93 11.88
N PRO A 214 2.64 0.21 12.02
CA PRO A 214 3.19 -0.19 13.32
C PRO A 214 3.62 1.00 14.19
N GLY A 215 2.73 1.44 15.09
CA GLY A 215 2.96 2.56 16.00
C GLY A 215 1.72 3.42 16.24
N ASP A 216 0.70 3.30 15.39
CA ASP A 216 -0.61 3.88 15.61
C ASP A 216 -1.60 2.83 16.15
N THR A 217 -2.60 3.27 16.90
CA THR A 217 -3.63 2.43 17.50
C THR A 217 -5.04 2.94 17.19
N LEU A 218 -5.22 3.66 16.08
CA LEU A 218 -6.52 4.20 15.68
C LEU A 218 -7.60 3.10 15.63
N PRO A 219 -8.67 3.21 16.44
CA PRO A 219 -9.72 2.21 16.47
C PRO A 219 -10.62 2.28 15.22
N GLY A 220 -11.49 1.29 15.08
CA GLY A 220 -12.51 1.25 14.03
C GLY A 220 -12.05 0.47 12.81
N ARG A 221 -12.77 0.61 11.70
CA ARG A 221 -12.57 -0.20 10.50
C ARG A 221 -12.84 0.58 9.23
N GLY A 222 -12.39 0.06 8.10
CA GLY A 222 -12.78 0.54 6.79
C GLY A 222 -14.31 0.48 6.57
N ILE A 223 -14.82 1.44 5.81
CA ILE A 223 -16.24 1.57 5.49
C ILE A 223 -16.77 0.53 4.50
N SER A 224 -15.90 -0.01 3.65
CA SER A 224 -16.27 -1.02 2.67
C SER A 224 -16.64 -2.32 3.37
N PRO A 225 -17.65 -3.07 2.91
CA PRO A 225 -17.92 -4.41 3.43
C PRO A 225 -16.81 -5.42 3.09
N ARG A 226 -15.88 -5.08 2.18
CA ARG A 226 -14.86 -5.99 1.63
C ARG A 226 -13.47 -5.77 2.23
N ARG A 227 -13.39 -5.65 3.56
CA ARG A 227 -12.14 -5.40 4.29
C ARG A 227 -11.12 -6.53 4.15
N ILE A 228 -9.86 -6.20 4.40
CA ILE A 228 -8.79 -7.17 4.61
C ILE A 228 -9.04 -7.88 5.94
N GLU A 229 -8.61 -9.14 6.03
CA GLU A 229 -8.49 -9.89 7.29
C GLU A 229 -7.09 -10.51 7.35
N GLY A 230 -6.43 -10.50 8.51
CA GLY A 230 -5.07 -11.03 8.64
C GLY A 230 -4.03 -10.21 7.87
N THR A 231 -4.13 -8.88 7.93
CA THR A 231 -3.25 -7.95 7.22
C THR A 231 -1.79 -8.20 7.60
N PRO A 232 -0.87 -8.40 6.62
CA PRO A 232 0.54 -8.62 6.92
C PRO A 232 1.18 -7.43 7.64
N SER A 233 2.08 -7.68 8.58
CA SER A 233 2.77 -6.61 9.35
C SER A 233 3.64 -5.67 8.50
N THR A 234 3.88 -6.00 7.22
CA THR A 234 4.59 -5.17 6.25
C THR A 234 3.66 -4.25 5.45
N TRP A 235 2.35 -4.31 5.69
CA TRP A 235 1.33 -3.44 5.13
C TRP A 235 1.02 -2.30 6.10
N HIS A 236 1.05 -1.06 5.63
CA HIS A 236 0.81 0.13 6.46
C HIS A 236 -0.48 0.82 6.02
N ASP A 237 -1.51 0.77 6.87
CA ASP A 237 -2.70 1.59 6.71
C ASP A 237 -2.52 2.94 7.43
N TYR A 238 -2.53 4.02 6.67
CA TYR A 238 -2.59 5.39 7.18
C TYR A 238 -4.05 5.85 7.16
N ALA A 239 -4.55 6.16 8.35
CA ALA A 239 -5.92 6.55 8.60
C ALA A 239 -5.95 7.70 9.62
N HIS A 240 -6.92 8.60 9.50
CA HIS A 240 -7.15 9.67 10.46
C HIS A 240 -8.48 9.47 11.17
N ALA A 241 -8.57 9.88 12.44
CA ALA A 241 -9.78 9.66 13.24
C ALA A 241 -11.04 10.32 12.66
N GLY A 242 -10.92 11.47 11.99
CA GLY A 242 -12.04 12.13 11.31
C GLY A 242 -12.25 11.67 9.86
N ASP A 243 -11.43 10.75 9.35
CA ASP A 243 -11.64 10.12 8.05
C ASP A 243 -12.64 8.96 8.17
N MET A 244 -13.91 9.28 7.94
CA MET A 244 -15.01 8.33 8.04
C MET A 244 -14.92 7.13 7.10
N TYR A 245 -14.12 7.19 6.02
CA TYR A 245 -13.92 6.05 5.13
C TYR A 245 -13.08 4.96 5.79
N THR A 246 -12.30 5.32 6.81
CA THR A 246 -11.30 4.44 7.44
C THR A 246 -11.55 4.17 8.91
N ALA A 247 -12.30 5.05 9.58
CA ALA A 247 -12.48 5.04 11.04
C ALA A 247 -13.94 4.77 11.43
N VAL A 248 -14.64 3.91 10.69
CA VAL A 248 -16.02 3.53 11.00
C VAL A 248 -16.05 2.78 12.34
N PRO A 249 -16.92 3.16 13.30
CA PRO A 249 -17.02 2.48 14.59
C PRO A 249 -17.61 1.07 14.43
N LYS A 250 -17.46 0.23 15.46
CA LYS A 250 -18.15 -1.07 15.50
C LYS A 250 -19.63 -0.94 15.88
N GLY A 251 -20.40 -1.98 15.58
CA GLY A 251 -21.81 -2.10 15.97
C GLY A 251 -22.76 -1.49 14.94
N ASP A 252 -24.04 -1.47 15.30
CA ASP A 252 -25.15 -1.16 14.38
C ASP A 252 -24.94 0.13 13.58
N ALA A 253 -24.46 1.20 14.24
CA ALA A 253 -24.17 2.46 13.57
C ALA A 253 -23.11 2.33 12.45
N GLY A 254 -22.04 1.56 12.70
CA GLY A 254 -21.00 1.32 11.70
C GLY A 254 -21.47 0.40 10.57
N ASP A 255 -22.31 -0.57 10.88
CA ASP A 255 -22.90 -1.48 9.90
C ASP A 255 -23.87 -0.74 8.97
N ASP A 256 -24.64 0.21 9.49
CA ASP A 256 -25.53 1.05 8.70
C ASP A 256 -24.74 2.01 7.78
N ILE A 257 -23.66 2.61 8.29
CA ILE A 257 -22.74 3.42 7.48
C ILE A 257 -22.14 2.58 6.34
N THR A 258 -21.77 1.32 6.62
CA THR A 258 -21.24 0.37 5.62
C THR A 258 -22.29 0.03 4.57
N ALA A 259 -23.54 -0.21 4.98
CA ALA A 259 -24.64 -0.52 4.07
C ALA A 259 -24.95 0.64 3.11
N VAL A 260 -24.98 1.87 3.63
CA VAL A 260 -25.14 3.08 2.80
C VAL A 260 -24.02 3.19 1.78
N TYR A 261 -22.76 3.00 2.22
CA TYR A 261 -21.61 3.01 1.31
C TYR A 261 -21.71 1.95 0.21
N ASP A 262 -22.09 0.72 0.57
CA ASP A 262 -22.21 -0.39 -0.38
C ASP A 262 -23.27 -0.10 -1.45
N VAL A 263 -24.42 0.47 -1.08
CA VAL A 263 -25.42 0.91 -2.06
C VAL A 263 -24.89 2.06 -2.91
N LEU A 264 -24.31 3.10 -2.31
CA LEU A 264 -23.80 4.28 -3.01
C LEU A 264 -22.70 3.93 -4.02
N THR A 265 -21.84 2.97 -3.70
CA THR A 265 -20.72 2.58 -4.57
C THR A 265 -21.12 1.70 -5.75
N ARG A 266 -22.29 1.06 -5.68
CA ARG A 266 -22.90 0.32 -6.80
C ARG A 266 -23.71 1.22 -7.74
N LEU A 267 -23.90 2.49 -7.39
CA LEU A 267 -24.73 3.39 -8.19
C LEU A 267 -24.18 3.56 -9.61
N GLN A 268 -25.00 3.16 -10.58
CA GLN A 268 -24.89 3.47 -11.99
C GLN A 268 -26.22 4.02 -12.48
N ILE A 269 -26.21 4.90 -13.47
CA ILE A 269 -27.43 5.22 -14.21
C ILE A 269 -27.60 4.17 -15.31
N HIS A 270 -28.10 3.00 -14.91
CA HIS A 270 -28.67 2.02 -15.85
C HIS A 270 -30.19 1.89 -15.64
N ASP A 271 -30.66 2.04 -14.40
CA ASP A 271 -32.09 2.11 -14.06
C ASP A 271 -32.31 2.93 -12.75
N PRO A 272 -32.84 4.16 -12.83
CA PRO A 272 -33.06 5.02 -11.66
C PRO A 272 -34.14 4.50 -10.70
N PHE A 273 -35.05 3.61 -11.13
CA PHE A 273 -36.06 3.01 -10.24
C PHE A 273 -35.47 1.89 -9.40
N GLN A 274 -34.59 1.06 -9.97
CA GLN A 274 -33.90 0.00 -9.23
C GLN A 274 -32.98 0.57 -8.13
N MET A 275 -32.30 1.68 -8.43
CA MET A 275 -31.50 2.43 -7.46
C MET A 275 -32.30 2.86 -6.23
N ALA A 276 -33.48 3.45 -6.47
CA ALA A 276 -34.39 3.89 -5.41
C ALA A 276 -34.85 2.71 -4.53
N THR A 277 -35.21 1.58 -5.15
CA THR A 277 -35.62 0.38 -4.40
C THR A 277 -34.48 -0.24 -3.60
N ASP A 278 -33.24 -0.25 -4.11
CA ASP A 278 -32.09 -0.81 -3.42
C ASP A 278 -31.70 0.02 -2.20
N MET A 279 -31.80 1.35 -2.29
CA MET A 279 -31.60 2.27 -1.16
C MET A 279 -32.66 2.04 -0.07
N VAL A 280 -33.93 1.88 -0.44
CA VAL A 280 -35.01 1.58 0.51
C VAL A 280 -34.80 0.22 1.15
N ALA A 281 -34.50 -0.81 0.36
CA ALA A 281 -34.29 -2.18 0.82
C ALA A 281 -33.11 -2.27 1.80
N ALA A 282 -32.00 -1.59 1.52
CA ALA A 282 -30.83 -1.56 2.40
C ALA A 282 -31.10 -0.88 3.74
N LEU A 283 -32.13 -0.04 3.80
CA LEU A 283 -32.46 0.80 4.96
C LEU A 283 -33.80 0.42 5.62
N THR A 284 -34.58 -0.49 5.03
CA THR A 284 -35.83 -0.98 5.61
C THR A 284 -35.51 -2.00 6.70
N GLY A 285 -35.84 -1.62 7.94
CA GLY A 285 -35.59 -2.40 9.16
C GLY A 285 -34.80 -1.66 10.24
N LYS A 286 -34.24 -0.47 9.93
CA LYS A 286 -33.33 0.25 10.83
C LYS A 286 -33.62 1.77 10.78
N GLY A 287 -34.33 2.26 11.79
CA GLY A 287 -34.97 3.58 11.81
C GLY A 287 -34.01 4.79 11.76
N GLY A 288 -34.52 5.92 11.28
CA GLY A 288 -33.85 7.24 11.22
C GLY A 288 -33.55 7.73 9.80
N LEU A 289 -32.91 6.88 8.97
CA LEU A 289 -32.60 7.19 7.56
C LEU A 289 -33.79 6.96 6.61
N VAL A 290 -34.71 6.07 6.99
CA VAL A 290 -35.91 5.73 6.20
C VAL A 290 -36.77 6.96 5.94
N GLU A 291 -36.97 7.86 6.90
CA GLU A 291 -37.83 9.04 6.73
C GLU A 291 -37.25 10.01 5.67
N GLN A 292 -35.93 10.25 5.71
CA GLN A 292 -35.26 11.13 4.72
C GLN A 292 -35.27 10.55 3.30
N ILE A 293 -35.31 9.22 3.18
CA ILE A 293 -35.35 8.51 1.90
C ILE A 293 -36.79 8.29 1.41
N THR A 294 -37.74 8.11 2.31
CA THR A 294 -39.18 8.04 1.97
C THR A 294 -39.65 9.39 1.42
N GLU A 295 -39.15 10.51 1.96
CA GLU A 295 -39.38 11.85 1.41
C GLU A 295 -38.76 12.04 0.02
N LEU A 296 -37.64 11.36 -0.27
CA LEU A 296 -36.96 11.36 -1.57
C LEU A 296 -37.74 10.60 -2.66
N LEU A 297 -38.53 9.59 -2.28
CA LEU A 297 -39.21 8.66 -3.19
C LEU A 297 -40.64 9.07 -3.55
N GLY A 298 -41.23 9.99 -2.78
CA GLY A 298 -42.61 10.42 -2.95
C GLY A 298 -42.90 11.27 -4.19
N ASN A 299 -41.90 11.57 -5.05
CA ASN A 299 -42.08 12.49 -6.18
C ASN A 299 -41.40 12.02 -7.48
N PRO A 300 -42.00 11.05 -8.21
CA PRO A 300 -41.37 10.37 -9.35
C PRO A 300 -41.28 11.19 -10.66
N LEU A 301 -41.41 12.52 -10.65
CA LEU A 301 -41.50 13.33 -11.87
C LEU A 301 -40.67 14.63 -11.94
N ASN A 302 -39.68 14.84 -11.09
CA ASN A 302 -38.73 15.93 -11.33
C ASN A 302 -37.30 15.40 -11.47
N LEU A 303 -36.72 15.66 -12.64
CA LEU A 303 -35.30 15.47 -13.01
C LEU A 303 -34.30 16.16 -12.04
N ILE A 304 -34.81 16.84 -11.02
CA ILE A 304 -34.12 17.63 -9.99
C ILE A 304 -33.67 16.73 -8.81
N ASP A 305 -34.22 15.53 -8.61
CA ASP A 305 -33.91 14.68 -7.43
C ASP A 305 -32.68 13.76 -7.58
N ALA A 306 -32.14 13.61 -8.80
CA ALA A 306 -30.76 13.12 -8.97
C ALA A 306 -29.74 14.01 -8.24
N ALA A 307 -30.04 15.31 -8.10
CA ALA A 307 -29.22 16.25 -7.35
C ALA A 307 -29.31 16.06 -5.82
N ARG A 308 -30.36 15.42 -5.28
CA ARG A 308 -30.47 15.10 -3.84
C ARG A 308 -29.75 13.82 -3.47
N ALA A 309 -29.80 12.78 -4.30
CA ALA A 309 -28.91 11.62 -4.16
C ALA A 309 -27.44 12.03 -4.31
N ALA A 310 -27.15 12.89 -5.29
CA ALA A 310 -25.86 13.58 -5.37
C ALA A 310 -25.59 14.42 -4.12
N GLY A 311 -26.58 15.07 -3.50
CA GLY A 311 -26.44 15.84 -2.25
C GLY A 311 -26.15 15.01 -0.99
N ILE A 312 -26.61 13.76 -0.92
CA ILE A 312 -26.24 12.79 0.12
C ILE A 312 -24.83 12.27 -0.16
N ALA A 313 -24.51 11.91 -1.40
CA ALA A 313 -23.17 11.53 -1.82
C ALA A 313 -22.14 12.67 -1.66
N ILE A 314 -22.53 13.93 -1.88
CA ILE A 314 -21.73 15.14 -1.66
C ILE A 314 -21.54 15.37 -0.17
N ARG A 315 -22.58 15.17 0.67
CA ARG A 315 -22.42 15.27 2.13
C ARG A 315 -21.53 14.16 2.68
N PHE A 316 -21.62 12.95 2.14
CA PHE A 316 -20.75 11.83 2.44
C PHE A 316 -19.30 12.06 1.96
N ALA A 317 -19.14 12.63 0.76
CA ALA A 317 -17.86 13.10 0.21
C ALA A 317 -17.27 14.28 1.01
N ALA A 318 -18.12 15.14 1.59
CA ALA A 318 -17.72 16.32 2.34
C ALA A 318 -17.43 16.02 3.82
N SER A 319 -18.10 15.04 4.44
CA SER A 319 -17.79 14.59 5.80
C SER A 319 -16.42 13.91 5.83
N GLY A 320 -15.48 14.48 6.58
CA GLY A 320 -14.10 13.98 6.64
C GLY A 320 -13.22 14.39 5.46
N ALA A 321 -13.68 15.25 4.53
CA ALA A 321 -12.91 15.65 3.34
C ALA A 321 -11.55 16.30 3.65
N ARG A 322 -11.47 17.00 4.80
CA ARG A 322 -10.19 17.52 5.29
C ARG A 322 -9.27 16.34 5.62
N ASP A 323 -9.64 15.53 6.60
CA ASP A 323 -8.79 14.47 7.15
C ASP A 323 -8.48 13.37 6.12
N HIS A 324 -9.39 13.13 5.16
CA HIS A 324 -9.17 12.22 4.03
C HIS A 324 -8.17 12.78 3.00
N GLY A 325 -7.99 14.11 2.95
CA GLY A 325 -7.18 14.83 1.97
C GLY A 325 -5.86 15.40 2.51
N THR A 326 -5.48 15.12 3.75
CA THR A 326 -4.34 15.77 4.42
C THR A 326 -3.18 14.85 4.79
N TYR A 327 -3.16 13.59 4.32
CA TYR A 327 -2.08 12.62 4.58
C TYR A 327 -0.66 13.10 4.18
N GLY A 328 -0.56 14.05 3.24
CA GLY A 328 0.71 14.66 2.84
C GLY A 328 1.27 15.68 3.84
N ILE A 329 0.44 16.22 4.73
CA ILE A 329 0.80 17.31 5.64
C ILE A 329 0.60 16.98 7.12
N ASP A 330 -0.42 16.19 7.45
CA ASP A 330 -0.72 15.84 8.84
C ASP A 330 0.33 14.90 9.40
N ASP A 331 0.80 15.21 10.60
CA ASP A 331 1.75 14.41 11.35
C ASP A 331 1.18 13.02 11.59
N VAL A 332 2.01 12.01 11.41
CA VAL A 332 1.68 10.61 11.70
C VAL A 332 1.57 10.33 13.22
N MET A 333 1.85 11.35 14.05
CA MET A 333 1.74 11.37 15.51
C MET A 333 2.69 10.38 16.22
N ASP A 334 3.81 10.03 15.59
CA ASP A 334 4.88 9.19 16.15
C ASP A 334 5.94 10.01 16.92
N GLY A 335 5.74 11.32 17.04
CA GLY A 335 6.68 12.26 17.66
C GLY A 335 7.83 12.72 16.75
N SER A 336 7.87 12.27 15.48
CA SER A 336 8.93 12.64 14.53
C SER A 336 8.64 13.92 13.73
N GLY A 337 7.41 14.44 13.74
CA GLY A 337 7.02 15.59 12.92
C GLY A 337 6.83 15.25 11.44
N ARG A 338 6.88 13.96 11.06
CA ARG A 338 6.75 13.51 9.67
C ARG A 338 5.29 13.35 9.30
N SER A 339 4.94 13.71 8.06
CA SER A 339 3.63 13.38 7.52
C SER A 339 3.47 11.88 7.25
N SER A 340 2.23 11.41 7.14
CA SER A 340 1.92 10.03 6.76
C SER A 340 2.63 9.59 5.47
N VAL A 341 2.64 10.46 4.43
CA VAL A 341 3.37 10.20 3.18
C VAL A 341 4.87 10.02 3.42
N ARG A 342 5.48 10.90 4.23
CA ARG A 342 6.92 10.80 4.53
C ARG A 342 7.24 9.54 5.32
N HIS A 343 6.40 9.17 6.29
CA HIS A 343 6.55 7.93 7.04
C HIS A 343 6.50 6.70 6.12
N ALA A 344 5.58 6.69 5.15
CA ALA A 344 5.43 5.60 4.19
C ALA A 344 6.67 5.45 3.30
N ILE A 345 7.22 6.57 2.80
CA ILE A 345 8.47 6.58 2.02
C ILE A 345 9.61 5.94 2.82
N ASP A 346 9.80 6.36 4.08
CA ASP A 346 10.90 5.86 4.91
C ASP A 346 10.73 4.36 5.21
N SER A 347 9.49 3.94 5.51
CA SER A 347 9.15 2.55 5.83
C SER A 347 9.30 1.61 4.64
N MET A 348 8.76 1.98 3.48
CA MET A 348 8.84 1.16 2.27
C MET A 348 10.28 1.04 1.76
N ASN A 349 11.07 2.12 1.81
CA ASN A 349 12.50 2.05 1.53
C ASN A 349 13.22 1.08 2.50
N ALA A 350 12.87 1.08 3.79
CA ALA A 350 13.44 0.14 4.76
C ALA A 350 13.06 -1.31 4.45
N TYR A 351 11.78 -1.58 4.17
CA TYR A 351 11.32 -2.93 3.81
C TYR A 351 11.94 -3.43 2.51
N GLY A 352 12.04 -2.59 1.48
CA GLY A 352 12.65 -3.02 0.22
C GLY A 352 14.13 -3.33 0.35
N ARG A 353 14.88 -2.53 1.13
CA ARG A 353 16.29 -2.85 1.45
C ARG A 353 16.42 -4.19 2.19
N LYS A 354 15.53 -4.47 3.14
CA LYS A 354 15.52 -5.75 3.87
C LYS A 354 15.12 -6.92 2.96
N ALA A 355 14.16 -6.73 2.06
CA ALA A 355 13.68 -7.78 1.18
C ALA A 355 14.66 -8.15 0.06
N LEU A 356 15.51 -7.22 -0.36
CA LEU A 356 16.62 -7.49 -1.29
C LEU A 356 17.88 -7.98 -0.58
N ALA A 357 17.87 -7.97 0.74
CA ALA A 357 18.92 -8.50 1.59
C ALA A 357 18.73 -9.99 1.91
N ALA A 358 17.49 -10.41 2.13
CA ALA A 358 17.10 -11.81 2.29
C ALA A 358 17.19 -12.56 0.95
#